data_AF-A0A5S3WV85-F1
#
_entry.id   AF-A0A5S3WV85-F1
#
_cell.length_a   1.000
_cell.length_b   1.000
_cell.length_c   1.000
_cell.angle_alpha   90.00
_cell.angle_beta   90.00
_cell.angle_gamma   90.00
#
_symmetry.space_group_name_H-M   'P 1'
#
loop_
_entity.id
_entity.type
_entity.pdbx_description
1 polymer ?
#
loop_
_entity_poly.entity_id
_entity_poly.type
_entity_poly.pdbx_seq_one_letter_code
_entity_poly.pdbx_strand_id
1 'polypeptide(L)'
;MNLNPGKEPDIKPPALANKILSMLLPNRLLESILGDLEEEFNLRAKQSIKHANHWYWQQTLETSMIYLQKKLASVDVLGRLNFYLPLIMFVVTAGLIVLLSILNDPAFISETFWDELLQGKIHTALFSAHFWHNFWDILALAEWGMFIHFESLLISFFSIAMMLCLYKQQQASLFELAISGYSLAFIPYLWSIMHIEHHSFEAKQIGPIVATGILCLLYQLPPVSYIIHRKLQQLKTEHFEFQK
;
A
#
# COMPACT_ATOMS: atom_id res chain seq x y z
N MET A 1 -66.33 19.94 -12.71
CA MET A 1 -65.84 18.54 -12.77
C MET A 1 -64.32 18.62 -12.84
N ASN A 2 -63.65 17.94 -11.91
CA ASN A 2 -62.31 18.25 -11.40
C ASN A 2 -61.19 18.46 -12.43
N LEU A 3 -60.52 19.61 -12.34
CA LEU A 3 -59.15 19.83 -12.78
C LEU A 3 -58.23 19.11 -11.77
N ASN A 4 -57.55 18.06 -12.21
CA ASN A 4 -56.57 17.36 -11.40
C ASN A 4 -55.29 18.22 -11.34
N PRO A 5 -54.85 18.73 -10.17
CA PRO A 5 -53.63 19.53 -10.11
C PRO A 5 -52.44 18.61 -10.38
N GLY A 6 -51.49 19.10 -11.16
CA GLY A 6 -50.33 18.36 -11.64
C GLY A 6 -49.58 17.63 -10.53
N LYS A 7 -49.36 16.32 -10.73
CA LYS A 7 -48.24 15.64 -10.07
C LYS A 7 -46.97 16.24 -10.67
N GLU A 8 -46.34 17.16 -9.94
CA GLU A 8 -44.95 17.48 -10.20
C GLU A 8 -44.16 16.16 -10.19
N PRO A 9 -43.29 15.92 -11.19
CA PRO A 9 -42.44 14.74 -11.15
C PRO A 9 -41.69 14.72 -9.82
N ASP A 10 -41.64 13.56 -9.18
CA ASP A 10 -40.87 13.34 -7.95
C ASP A 10 -39.37 13.42 -8.32
N ILE A 11 -38.85 14.65 -8.42
CA ILE A 11 -37.47 14.92 -8.78
C ILE A 11 -36.63 14.68 -7.53
N LYS A 12 -35.94 13.54 -7.50
CA LYS A 12 -35.04 13.16 -6.40
C LYS A 12 -33.58 13.13 -6.86
N PRO A 13 -32.64 13.51 -5.99
CA PRO A 13 -31.22 13.37 -6.29
C PRO A 13 -30.84 11.88 -6.44
N PRO A 14 -29.73 11.58 -7.15
CA PRO A 14 -29.26 10.21 -7.32
C PRO A 14 -28.93 9.55 -5.96
N ALA A 15 -29.70 8.53 -5.57
CA ALA A 15 -29.53 7.87 -4.26
C ALA A 15 -28.12 7.28 -4.02
N LEU A 16 -27.46 6.82 -5.10
CA LEU A 16 -26.09 6.31 -5.02
C LEU A 16 -25.08 7.41 -4.67
N ALA A 17 -25.28 8.62 -5.18
CA ALA A 17 -24.41 9.76 -4.89
C ALA A 17 -24.48 10.13 -3.40
N ASN A 18 -25.70 10.18 -2.84
CA ASN A 18 -25.91 10.40 -1.41
C ASN A 18 -25.25 9.31 -0.56
N LYS A 19 -25.33 8.05 -0.99
CA LYS A 19 -24.69 6.93 -0.30
C LYS A 19 -23.17 7.07 -0.24
N ILE A 20 -22.53 7.50 -1.34
CA ILE A 20 -21.08 7.73 -1.38
C ILE A 20 -20.69 8.84 -0.40
N LEU A 21 -21.38 9.98 -0.44
CA LEU A 21 -21.13 11.10 0.48
C LEU A 21 -21.31 10.68 1.94
N SER A 22 -22.36 9.92 2.24
CA SER A 22 -22.64 9.45 3.60
C SER A 22 -21.55 8.53 4.18
N MET A 23 -20.80 7.84 3.33
CA MET A 23 -19.72 6.95 3.74
C MET A 23 -18.40 7.70 3.98
N LEU A 24 -18.20 8.84 3.34
CA LEU A 24 -16.95 9.59 3.33
C LEU A 24 -16.98 10.82 4.24
N LEU A 25 -18.11 11.49 4.35
CA LEU A 25 -18.26 12.71 5.14
C LEU A 25 -18.34 12.40 6.64
N PRO A 26 -17.78 13.26 7.50
CA PRO A 26 -18.04 13.18 8.94
C PRO A 26 -19.49 13.57 9.23
N ASN A 27 -20.14 12.88 10.17
CA ASN A 27 -21.55 13.07 10.54
C ASN A 27 -21.93 14.55 10.76
N ARG A 28 -21.01 15.35 11.32
CA ARG A 28 -21.23 16.79 11.58
C ARG A 28 -21.44 17.65 10.32
N LEU A 29 -20.90 17.24 9.18
CA LEU A 29 -21.00 17.97 7.90
C LEU A 29 -21.96 17.30 6.92
N LEU A 30 -22.39 16.08 7.22
CA LEU A 30 -23.18 15.25 6.33
C LEU A 30 -24.53 15.89 6.00
N GLU A 31 -25.27 16.33 7.01
CA GLU A 31 -26.59 16.95 6.82
C GLU A 31 -26.48 18.30 6.09
N SER A 32 -25.50 19.13 6.47
CA SER A 32 -25.28 20.42 5.82
C SER A 32 -24.92 20.27 4.35
N ILE A 33 -23.97 19.40 4.01
CA ILE A 33 -23.54 19.21 2.62
C ILE A 33 -24.63 18.56 1.77
N LEU A 34 -25.34 17.56 2.31
CA LEU A 34 -26.44 16.92 1.58
C LEU A 34 -27.61 17.89 1.37
N GLY A 35 -27.94 18.70 2.37
CA GLY A 35 -28.97 19.74 2.27
C GLY A 35 -28.64 20.76 1.19
N ASP A 36 -27.43 21.33 1.22
CA ASP A 36 -26.99 22.32 0.22
C ASP A 36 -27.03 21.73 -1.20
N LEU A 37 -26.53 20.50 -1.38
CA LEU A 37 -26.54 19.83 -2.69
C LEU A 37 -27.96 19.51 -3.17
N GLU A 38 -28.87 19.13 -2.26
CA GLU A 38 -30.27 18.85 -2.57
C GLU A 38 -31.03 20.13 -2.99
N GLU A 39 -30.81 21.24 -2.28
CA GLU A 39 -31.40 22.54 -2.64
C GLU A 39 -30.97 22.97 -4.05
N GLU A 40 -29.67 22.91 -4.35
CA GLU A 40 -29.14 23.31 -5.65
C GLU A 40 -29.52 22.34 -6.78
N PHE A 41 -29.65 21.05 -6.47
CA PHE A 41 -30.19 20.05 -7.38
C PHE A 41 -31.62 20.40 -7.79
N ASN A 42 -32.48 20.70 -6.83
CA ASN A 42 -33.88 21.05 -7.08
C ASN A 42 -34.00 22.32 -7.91
N LEU A 43 -33.13 23.32 -7.69
CA LEU A 43 -33.06 24.52 -8.52
C LEU A 43 -32.67 24.21 -9.98
N ARG A 44 -31.67 23.36 -10.20
CA ARG A 44 -31.23 22.97 -11.56
C ARG A 44 -32.20 22.03 -12.25
N ALA A 45 -32.87 21.17 -11.51
CA ALA A 45 -33.80 20.19 -12.05
C ALA A 45 -35.05 20.84 -12.64
N LYS A 46 -35.44 22.03 -12.16
CA LYS A 46 -36.50 22.88 -12.76
C LYS A 46 -36.20 23.25 -14.22
N GLN A 47 -34.92 23.35 -14.60
CA GLN A 47 -34.52 23.65 -15.98
C GLN A 47 -34.25 22.36 -16.78
N SER A 48 -33.50 21.42 -16.21
CA SER A 48 -33.21 20.13 -16.84
C SER A 48 -32.73 19.10 -15.84
N ILE A 49 -33.50 18.02 -15.67
CA ILE A 49 -33.18 16.90 -14.78
C ILE A 49 -31.82 16.25 -15.16
N LYS A 50 -31.53 16.13 -16.46
CA LYS A 50 -30.28 15.51 -16.93
C LYS A 50 -29.05 16.34 -16.52
N HIS A 51 -29.15 17.67 -16.64
CA HIS A 51 -28.07 18.56 -16.23
C HIS A 51 -27.93 18.59 -14.70
N ALA A 52 -29.04 18.57 -13.96
CA ALA A 52 -29.02 18.50 -12.50
C ALA A 52 -28.33 17.20 -12.01
N ASN A 53 -28.65 16.05 -12.61
CA ASN A 53 -28.02 14.77 -12.29
C ASN A 53 -26.52 14.76 -12.58
N HIS A 54 -26.10 15.27 -13.73
CA HIS A 54 -24.67 15.36 -14.07
C HIS A 54 -23.94 16.27 -13.08
N TRP A 55 -24.49 17.45 -12.81
CA TRP A 55 -23.90 18.39 -11.86
C TRP A 55 -23.80 17.77 -10.45
N TYR A 56 -24.84 17.07 -10.00
CA TYR A 56 -24.84 16.42 -8.69
C TYR A 56 -23.74 15.37 -8.57
N TRP A 57 -23.56 14.54 -9.60
CA TRP A 57 -22.49 13.55 -9.65
C TRP A 57 -21.10 14.20 -9.66
N GLN A 58 -20.92 15.28 -10.40
CA GLN A 58 -19.66 16.00 -10.41
C GLN A 58 -19.32 16.53 -9.00
N GLN A 59 -20.26 17.20 -8.32
CA GLN A 59 -20.04 17.70 -6.97
C GLN A 59 -19.83 16.59 -5.94
N THR A 60 -20.55 15.48 -6.10
CA THR A 60 -20.36 14.28 -5.28
C THR A 60 -18.94 13.76 -5.41
N LEU A 61 -18.43 13.62 -6.64
CA LEU A 61 -17.08 13.12 -6.90
C LEU A 61 -15.99 14.08 -6.41
N GLU A 62 -16.13 15.38 -6.68
CA GLU A 62 -15.19 16.42 -6.23
C GLU A 62 -15.10 16.45 -4.70
N THR A 63 -16.24 16.50 -4.03
CA THR A 63 -16.33 16.51 -2.56
C THR A 63 -15.76 15.21 -1.99
N SER A 64 -16.18 14.07 -2.53
CA SER A 64 -15.70 12.75 -2.10
C SER A 64 -14.19 12.64 -2.25
N MET A 65 -13.62 13.18 -3.32
CA MET A 65 -12.18 13.13 -3.55
C MET A 65 -11.41 13.94 -2.51
N ILE A 66 -11.85 15.16 -2.19
CA ILE A 66 -11.22 16.00 -1.16
C ILE A 66 -11.24 15.29 0.20
N TYR A 67 -12.38 14.74 0.61
CA TYR A 67 -12.49 14.07 1.91
C TYR A 67 -11.75 12.73 1.94
N LEU A 68 -11.74 11.98 0.84
CA LEU A 68 -10.96 10.76 0.72
C LEU A 68 -9.46 11.06 0.84
N GLN A 69 -8.96 12.09 0.16
CA GLN A 69 -7.57 12.54 0.29
C GLN A 69 -7.23 12.92 1.73
N LYS A 70 -8.09 13.71 2.39
CA LYS A 70 -7.89 14.07 3.82
C LYS A 70 -7.90 12.85 4.74
N LYS A 71 -8.79 11.90 4.49
CA LYS A 71 -8.90 10.66 5.29
C LYS A 71 -7.68 9.76 5.08
N LEU A 72 -7.22 9.58 3.85
CA LEU A 72 -6.04 8.77 3.51
C LEU A 72 -4.74 9.41 4.01
N ALA A 73 -4.64 10.74 3.97
CA ALA A 73 -3.52 11.50 4.52
C ALA A 73 -3.56 11.63 6.05
N SER A 74 -4.58 11.08 6.72
CA SER A 74 -4.65 11.12 8.17
C SER A 74 -3.53 10.27 8.79
N VAL A 75 -2.97 10.79 9.89
CA VAL A 75 -1.90 10.13 10.65
C VAL A 75 -2.29 8.71 11.07
N ASP A 76 -3.56 8.48 11.42
CA ASP A 76 -4.05 7.16 11.85
C ASP A 76 -4.16 6.15 10.70
N VAL A 77 -4.53 6.59 9.48
CA VAL A 77 -4.53 5.71 8.29
C VAL A 77 -3.10 5.42 7.86
N LEU A 78 -2.25 6.45 7.76
CA LEU A 78 -0.84 6.29 7.44
C LEU A 78 -0.12 5.38 8.44
N GLY A 79 -0.41 5.52 9.74
CA GLY A 79 0.14 4.66 10.79
C GLY A 79 -0.28 3.20 10.64
N ARG A 80 -1.55 2.93 10.32
CA ARG A 80 -2.02 1.56 10.04
C ARG A 80 -1.39 0.97 8.78
N LEU A 81 -1.33 1.73 7.69
CA LEU A 81 -0.69 1.29 6.45
C LEU A 81 0.79 0.97 6.66
N ASN A 82 1.51 1.85 7.36
CA ASN A 82 2.91 1.68 7.70
C ASN A 82 3.18 0.47 8.62
N PHE A 83 2.18 -0.03 9.33
CA PHE A 83 2.29 -1.25 10.14
C PHE A 83 1.94 -2.50 9.34
N TYR A 84 0.74 -2.54 8.74
CA TYR A 84 0.23 -3.75 8.10
C TYR A 84 0.97 -4.09 6.79
N LEU A 85 1.33 -3.11 5.96
CA LEU A 85 1.99 -3.40 4.68
C LEU A 85 3.38 -4.02 4.90
N PRO A 86 4.27 -3.46 5.75
CA PRO A 86 5.57 -4.09 6.01
C PRO A 86 5.45 -5.43 6.73
N LEU A 87 4.45 -5.62 7.59
CA LEU A 87 4.21 -6.90 8.25
C LEU A 87 3.84 -8.00 7.25
N ILE A 88 2.91 -7.70 6.33
CA ILE A 88 2.54 -8.64 5.26
C ILE A 88 3.76 -8.93 4.38
N MET A 89 4.48 -7.88 3.98
CA MET A 89 5.68 -8.03 3.16
C MET A 89 6.76 -8.86 3.87
N PHE A 90 6.96 -8.69 5.17
CA PHE A 90 7.91 -9.47 5.97
C PHE A 90 7.57 -10.95 5.98
N VAL A 91 6.29 -11.30 6.16
CA VAL A 91 5.82 -12.68 6.13
C VAL A 91 6.00 -13.28 4.73
N VAL A 92 5.66 -12.52 3.68
CA VAL A 92 5.82 -12.96 2.29
C VAL A 92 7.29 -13.16 1.93
N THR A 93 8.18 -12.23 2.27
CA THR A 93 9.62 -12.36 2.00
C THR A 93 10.24 -13.52 2.77
N ALA A 94 9.79 -13.77 4.01
CA ALA A 94 10.18 -14.96 4.75
C ALA A 94 9.77 -16.24 4.00
N GLY A 95 8.53 -16.32 3.51
CA GLY A 95 8.06 -17.44 2.69
C GLY A 95 8.87 -17.64 1.40
N LEU A 96 9.27 -16.55 0.73
CA LEU A 96 10.13 -16.63 -0.45
C LEU A 96 11.55 -17.13 -0.14
N ILE A 97 12.13 -16.75 1.01
CA ILE A 97 13.43 -17.26 1.45
C ILE A 97 13.37 -18.75 1.77
N VAL A 98 12.33 -19.18 2.48
CA VAL A 98 12.16 -20.59 2.79
C VAL A 98 11.94 -21.38 1.51
N LEU A 99 11.06 -20.91 0.61
CA LEU A 99 10.88 -21.51 -0.71
C LEU A 99 12.22 -21.66 -1.43
N LEU A 100 13.00 -20.58 -1.54
CA LEU A 100 14.31 -20.59 -2.20
C LEU A 100 15.28 -21.61 -1.57
N SER A 101 15.22 -21.76 -0.25
CA SER A 101 16.12 -22.64 0.50
C SER A 101 15.78 -24.12 0.37
N ILE A 102 14.48 -24.45 0.19
CA ILE A 102 13.99 -25.84 0.09
C ILE A 102 13.68 -26.27 -1.34
N LEU A 103 13.86 -25.39 -2.34
CA LEU A 103 13.46 -25.62 -3.72
C LEU A 103 14.31 -26.72 -4.37
N ASN A 104 13.81 -27.95 -4.28
CA ASN A 104 14.39 -29.12 -4.95
C ASN A 104 13.71 -29.41 -6.29
N ASP A 105 12.39 -29.18 -6.37
CA ASP A 105 11.59 -29.35 -7.59
C ASP A 105 10.86 -28.03 -7.94
N PRO A 106 11.40 -27.23 -8.88
CA PRO A 106 10.79 -25.98 -9.31
C PRO A 106 9.42 -26.12 -9.99
N ALA A 107 9.15 -27.28 -10.60
CA ALA A 107 7.89 -27.55 -11.28
C ALA A 107 6.69 -27.57 -10.32
N PHE A 108 6.95 -27.71 -9.01
CA PHE A 108 5.96 -27.54 -7.95
C PHE A 108 5.25 -26.18 -7.97
N ILE A 109 5.95 -25.12 -8.38
CA ILE A 109 5.40 -23.75 -8.45
C ILE A 109 4.72 -23.51 -9.80
N SER A 110 5.46 -23.71 -10.89
CA SER A 110 4.98 -23.73 -12.26
C SER A 110 6.02 -24.36 -13.19
N GLU A 111 5.61 -24.79 -14.38
CA GLU A 111 6.51 -25.38 -15.38
C GLU A 111 7.63 -24.42 -15.82
N THR A 112 7.36 -23.10 -15.83
CA THR A 112 8.32 -22.06 -16.24
C THR A 112 9.10 -21.45 -15.09
N PHE A 113 8.81 -21.83 -13.84
CA PHE A 113 9.36 -21.16 -12.66
C PHE A 113 10.88 -21.26 -12.59
N TRP A 114 11.46 -22.36 -13.06
CA TRP A 114 12.91 -22.53 -13.05
C TRP A 114 13.62 -21.49 -13.92
N ASP A 115 13.12 -21.27 -15.14
CA ASP A 115 13.70 -20.30 -16.06
C ASP A 115 13.53 -18.87 -15.55
N GLU A 116 12.41 -18.58 -14.88
CA GLU A 116 12.17 -17.29 -14.23
C GLU A 116 13.08 -17.08 -13.03
N LEU A 117 13.29 -18.12 -12.21
CA LEU A 117 14.18 -18.07 -11.07
C LEU A 117 15.65 -17.87 -11.50
N LEU A 118 16.08 -18.52 -12.59
CA LEU A 118 17.40 -18.31 -13.17
C LEU A 118 17.60 -16.88 -13.69
N GLN A 119 16.52 -16.15 -13.98
CA GLN A 119 16.53 -14.71 -14.28
C GLN A 119 16.43 -13.83 -13.01
N GLY A 120 16.51 -14.42 -11.83
CA GLY A 120 16.36 -13.75 -10.53
C GLY A 120 14.91 -13.40 -10.17
N LYS A 121 13.91 -13.85 -10.94
CA LYS A 121 12.52 -13.43 -10.81
C LYS A 121 11.73 -14.27 -9.81
N ILE A 122 12.26 -14.50 -8.62
CA ILE A 122 11.59 -15.30 -7.57
C ILE A 122 10.20 -14.77 -7.18
N HIS A 123 9.95 -13.47 -7.32
CA HIS A 123 8.64 -12.87 -7.08
C HIS A 123 7.53 -13.46 -7.95
N THR A 124 7.83 -14.11 -9.07
CA THR A 124 6.80 -14.74 -9.90
C THR A 124 6.08 -15.88 -9.19
N ALA A 125 6.72 -16.49 -8.17
CA ALA A 125 6.07 -17.44 -7.27
C ALA A 125 4.80 -16.86 -6.62
N LEU A 126 4.78 -15.55 -6.33
CA LEU A 126 3.64 -14.85 -5.73
C LEU A 126 2.42 -14.79 -6.66
N PHE A 127 2.57 -15.04 -7.95
CA PHE A 127 1.47 -15.12 -8.89
C PHE A 127 0.98 -16.56 -9.10
N SER A 128 1.63 -17.55 -8.51
CA SER A 128 1.21 -18.95 -8.59
C SER A 128 0.18 -19.29 -7.52
N ALA A 129 -0.87 -20.03 -7.91
CA ALA A 129 -1.85 -20.53 -6.96
C ALA A 129 -1.23 -21.58 -6.01
N HIS A 130 -0.29 -22.38 -6.50
CA HIS A 130 0.41 -23.41 -5.73
C HIS A 130 1.23 -22.83 -4.58
N PHE A 131 1.90 -21.68 -4.77
CA PHE A 131 2.60 -21.00 -3.69
C PHE A 131 1.65 -20.62 -2.54
N TRP A 132 0.52 -19.97 -2.86
CA TRP A 132 -0.42 -19.51 -1.83
C TRP A 132 -1.16 -20.66 -1.15
N HIS A 133 -1.48 -21.73 -1.89
CA HIS A 133 -2.11 -22.91 -1.33
C HIS A 133 -1.24 -23.60 -0.27
N ASN A 134 0.07 -23.68 -0.53
CA ASN A 134 1.05 -24.35 0.34
C ASN A 134 1.86 -23.35 1.20
N PHE A 135 1.47 -22.08 1.25
CA PHE A 135 2.29 -21.02 1.84
C PHE A 135 2.67 -21.30 3.30
N TRP A 136 1.70 -21.77 4.09
CA TRP A 136 1.91 -22.09 5.49
C TRP A 136 2.77 -23.35 5.69
N ASP A 137 2.62 -24.34 4.81
CA ASP A 137 3.45 -25.56 4.85
C ASP A 137 4.90 -25.25 4.49
N ILE A 138 5.11 -24.39 3.48
CA ILE A 138 6.44 -23.86 3.13
C ILE A 138 7.03 -23.15 4.35
N LEU A 139 6.30 -22.22 4.96
CA LEU A 139 6.80 -21.45 6.09
C LEU A 139 7.07 -22.31 7.34
N ALA A 140 6.35 -23.43 7.51
CA ALA A 140 6.58 -24.37 8.60
C ALA A 140 7.93 -25.10 8.50
N LEU A 141 8.53 -25.16 7.31
CA LEU A 141 9.85 -25.74 7.06
C LEU A 141 10.99 -24.74 7.32
N ALA A 142 10.68 -23.56 7.86
CA ALA A 142 11.65 -22.52 8.13
C ALA A 142 12.67 -22.95 9.20
N GLU A 143 13.96 -22.86 8.85
CA GLU A 143 15.05 -23.00 9.79
C GLU A 143 15.75 -21.66 10.03
N TRP A 144 16.24 -21.43 11.25
CA TRP A 144 16.94 -20.19 11.61
C TRP A 144 18.12 -19.87 10.68
N GLY A 145 18.84 -20.89 10.21
CA GLY A 145 19.98 -20.73 9.30
C GLY A 145 19.61 -20.10 7.96
N MET A 146 18.37 -20.28 7.49
CA MET A 146 17.90 -19.71 6.21
C MET A 146 17.81 -18.18 6.25
N PHE A 147 17.69 -17.59 7.44
CA PHE A 147 17.55 -16.15 7.64
C PHE A 147 18.84 -15.49 8.14
N ILE A 148 19.99 -16.19 8.11
CA ILE A 148 21.28 -15.63 8.50
C ILE A 148 22.15 -15.53 7.25
N HIS A 149 22.33 -14.30 6.77
CA HIS A 149 23.15 -14.02 5.59
C HIS A 149 23.95 -12.74 5.80
N PHE A 150 25.28 -12.89 5.83
CA PHE A 150 26.20 -11.85 6.30
C PHE A 150 26.21 -10.61 5.40
N GLU A 151 26.23 -10.82 4.09
CA GLU A 151 26.22 -9.78 3.06
C GLU A 151 24.96 -8.92 3.17
N SER A 152 23.81 -9.58 3.37
CA SER A 152 22.52 -8.91 3.53
C SER A 152 22.44 -8.13 4.84
N LEU A 153 23.04 -8.65 5.91
CA LEU A 153 23.12 -7.95 7.19
C LEU A 153 23.97 -6.69 7.08
N LEU A 154 25.12 -6.76 6.40
CA LEU A 154 25.98 -5.59 6.18
C LEU A 154 25.27 -4.51 5.37
N ILE A 155 24.68 -4.87 4.23
CA ILE A 155 23.93 -3.91 3.39
C ILE A 155 22.80 -3.27 4.19
N SER A 156 22.03 -4.08 4.92
CA SER A 156 20.91 -3.60 5.73
C SER A 156 21.37 -2.70 6.87
N PHE A 157 22.50 -3.01 7.51
CA PHE A 157 23.08 -2.16 8.55
C PHE A 157 23.41 -0.76 8.01
N PHE A 158 24.10 -0.66 6.88
CA PHE A 158 24.42 0.64 6.27
C PHE A 158 23.15 1.38 5.84
N SER A 159 22.18 0.68 5.25
CA SER A 159 20.91 1.26 4.86
C SER A 159 20.13 1.84 6.05
N ILE A 160 20.04 1.08 7.14
CA ILE A 160 19.38 1.53 8.38
C ILE A 160 20.15 2.71 9.00
N ALA A 161 21.48 2.68 9.01
CA ALA A 161 22.30 3.77 9.52
C ALA A 161 22.07 5.07 8.71
N MET A 162 21.98 4.97 7.39
CA MET A 162 21.65 6.11 6.53
C MET A 162 20.25 6.67 6.85
N MET A 163 19.26 5.79 7.02
CA MET A 163 17.91 6.19 7.43
C MET A 163 17.86 6.88 8.79
N LEU A 164 18.65 6.40 9.77
CA LEU A 164 18.76 7.04 11.07
C LEU A 164 19.42 8.42 11.00
N CYS A 165 20.41 8.61 10.12
CA CYS A 165 21.00 9.92 9.87
C CYS A 165 19.96 10.89 9.28
N LEU A 166 19.19 10.47 8.28
CA LEU A 166 18.11 11.28 7.70
C LEU A 166 17.04 11.64 8.74
N TYR A 167 16.64 10.67 9.56
CA TYR A 167 15.67 10.89 10.64
C TYR A 167 16.18 11.92 11.67
N LYS A 168 17.46 11.84 12.06
CA LYS A 168 18.07 12.75 13.04
C LYS A 168 18.19 14.19 12.55
N GLN A 169 18.28 14.42 11.24
CA GLN A 169 18.37 15.77 10.69
C GLN A 169 17.06 16.58 10.87
N GLN A 170 15.96 15.96 11.31
CA GLN A 170 14.64 16.52 11.64
C GLN A 170 13.92 17.32 10.53
N GLN A 171 14.62 17.73 9.47
CA GLN A 171 14.09 18.46 8.33
C GLN A 171 13.30 17.58 7.36
N ALA A 172 13.52 16.26 7.38
CA ALA A 172 12.85 15.34 6.49
C ALA A 172 11.35 15.22 6.84
N SER A 173 10.52 15.42 5.83
CA SER A 173 9.09 15.17 5.91
C SER A 173 8.79 13.68 6.09
N LEU A 174 7.58 13.36 6.56
CA LEU A 174 7.13 11.97 6.69
C LEU A 174 7.20 11.22 5.34
N PHE A 175 6.77 11.87 4.26
CA PHE A 175 6.74 11.26 2.93
C PHE A 175 8.15 11.01 2.40
N GLU A 176 9.08 11.94 2.58
CA GLU A 176 10.48 11.73 2.20
C GLU A 176 11.09 10.56 2.98
N LEU A 177 10.88 10.49 4.29
CA LEU A 177 11.37 9.35 5.09
C LEU A 177 10.74 8.02 4.65
N ALA A 178 9.44 8.00 4.34
CA ALA A 178 8.77 6.79 3.88
C ALA A 178 9.28 6.35 2.51
N ILE A 179 9.35 7.27 1.53
CA ILE A 179 9.85 6.98 0.19
C ILE A 179 11.31 6.53 0.28
N SER A 180 12.18 7.30 0.92
CA SER A 180 13.59 6.94 1.05
C SER A 180 13.78 5.60 1.76
N GLY A 181 13.07 5.37 2.87
CA GLY A 181 13.19 4.14 3.65
C GLY A 181 12.78 2.89 2.87
N TYR A 182 11.60 2.92 2.25
CA TYR A 182 11.14 1.78 1.47
C TYR A 182 11.92 1.62 0.16
N SER A 183 12.24 2.69 -0.55
CA SER A 183 13.10 2.61 -1.74
C SER A 183 14.44 1.95 -1.41
N LEU A 184 15.06 2.34 -0.30
CA LEU A 184 16.33 1.76 0.15
C LEU A 184 16.22 0.26 0.47
N ALA A 185 15.07 -0.18 1.00
CA ALA A 185 14.79 -1.59 1.25
C ALA A 185 14.65 -2.40 -0.05
N PHE A 186 14.05 -1.81 -1.09
CA PHE A 186 13.84 -2.50 -2.38
C PHE A 186 15.05 -2.47 -3.31
N ILE A 187 15.97 -1.51 -3.16
CA ILE A 187 17.16 -1.37 -4.02
C ILE A 187 17.97 -2.68 -4.13
N PRO A 188 18.35 -3.38 -3.04
CA PRO A 188 19.12 -4.61 -3.13
C PRO A 188 18.42 -5.71 -3.96
N TYR A 189 17.10 -5.80 -3.84
CA TYR A 189 16.32 -6.76 -4.61
C TYR A 189 16.24 -6.39 -6.09
N LEU A 190 15.95 -5.13 -6.43
CA LEU A 190 15.96 -4.67 -7.81
C LEU A 190 17.34 -4.80 -8.45
N TRP A 191 18.38 -4.47 -7.69
CA TRP A 191 19.76 -4.68 -8.11
C TRP A 191 20.05 -6.16 -8.36
N SER A 192 19.58 -7.08 -7.52
CA SER A 192 19.80 -8.52 -7.73
C SER A 192 19.25 -9.01 -9.09
N ILE A 193 18.03 -8.57 -9.47
CA ILE A 193 17.41 -8.91 -10.76
C ILE A 193 18.23 -8.33 -11.91
N MET A 194 18.51 -7.02 -11.85
CA MET A 194 19.29 -6.34 -12.90
C MET A 194 20.68 -6.94 -13.03
N HIS A 195 21.32 -7.29 -11.93
CA HIS A 195 22.67 -7.85 -11.92
C HIS A 195 22.69 -9.22 -12.60
N ILE A 196 21.70 -10.07 -12.31
CA ILE A 196 21.53 -11.40 -12.95
C ILE A 196 21.22 -11.25 -14.44
N GLU A 197 20.36 -10.32 -14.83
CA GLU A 197 19.99 -10.12 -16.23
C GLU A 197 21.18 -9.70 -17.11
N HIS A 198 22.09 -8.88 -16.56
CA HIS A 198 23.23 -8.34 -17.31
C HIS A 198 24.49 -9.24 -17.28
N HIS A 199 24.51 -10.30 -16.47
CA HIS A 199 25.68 -11.17 -16.31
C HIS A 199 25.29 -12.64 -16.47
N SER A 200 26.13 -13.42 -17.16
CA SER A 200 25.92 -14.86 -17.30
C SER A 200 26.43 -15.60 -16.06
N PHE A 201 25.57 -15.74 -15.05
CA PHE A 201 25.87 -16.51 -13.84
C PHE A 201 25.57 -18.00 -14.00
N GLU A 202 26.32 -18.83 -13.29
CA GLU A 202 25.95 -20.22 -13.10
C GLU A 202 24.75 -20.34 -12.14
N ALA A 203 23.91 -21.36 -12.32
CA ALA A 203 22.72 -21.60 -11.48
C ALA A 203 23.03 -21.58 -9.97
N LYS A 204 24.20 -22.07 -9.56
CA LYS A 204 24.65 -22.10 -8.15
C LYS A 204 24.90 -20.72 -7.56
N GLN A 205 25.18 -19.72 -8.39
CA GLN A 205 25.47 -18.34 -7.97
C GLN A 205 24.19 -17.49 -7.87
N ILE A 206 23.17 -17.83 -8.64
CA ILE A 206 21.91 -17.08 -8.71
C ILE A 206 21.15 -17.11 -7.38
N GLY A 207 21.04 -18.29 -6.75
CA GLY A 207 20.35 -18.45 -5.46
C GLY A 207 20.84 -17.48 -4.38
N PRO A 208 22.14 -17.45 -4.05
CA PRO A 208 22.71 -16.49 -3.08
C PRO A 208 22.51 -15.02 -3.45
N ILE A 209 22.57 -14.66 -4.75
CA ILE A 209 22.33 -13.27 -5.20
C ILE A 209 20.87 -12.87 -4.94
N VAL A 210 19.92 -13.74 -5.27
CA VAL A 210 18.49 -13.53 -5.02
C VAL A 210 18.19 -13.48 -3.51
N ALA A 211 18.76 -14.41 -2.74
CA ALA A 211 18.67 -14.42 -1.28
C ALA A 211 19.18 -13.11 -0.69
N THR A 212 20.28 -12.56 -1.24
CA THR A 212 20.83 -11.29 -0.79
C THR A 212 19.80 -10.17 -0.85
N GLY A 213 19.12 -10.06 -2.00
CA GLY A 213 18.08 -9.06 -2.23
C GLY A 213 16.86 -9.20 -1.31
N ILE A 214 16.32 -10.42 -1.18
CA ILE A 214 15.13 -10.66 -0.35
C ILE A 214 15.45 -10.54 1.15
N LEU A 215 16.60 -11.03 1.62
CA LEU A 215 16.96 -10.89 3.04
C LEU A 215 17.20 -9.44 3.43
N CYS A 216 17.72 -8.60 2.52
CA CYS A 216 17.79 -7.16 2.77
C CYS A 216 16.40 -6.56 3.00
N LEU A 217 15.40 -6.93 2.19
CA LEU A 217 14.01 -6.52 2.42
C LEU A 217 13.53 -6.97 3.80
N LEU A 218 13.73 -8.24 4.14
CA LEU A 218 13.29 -8.83 5.40
C LEU A 218 13.90 -8.10 6.61
N TYR A 219 15.21 -7.80 6.58
CA TYR A 219 15.88 -7.10 7.67
C TYR A 219 15.52 -5.61 7.78
N GLN A 220 15.20 -4.95 6.66
CA GLN A 220 14.96 -3.50 6.62
C GLN A 220 13.50 -3.11 6.87
N LEU A 221 12.53 -3.97 6.55
CA LEU A 221 11.11 -3.66 6.70
C LEU A 221 10.71 -3.27 8.15
N PRO A 222 11.10 -4.02 9.20
CA PRO A 222 10.77 -3.65 10.58
C PRO A 222 11.40 -2.30 11.04
N PRO A 223 12.73 -2.06 10.90
CA PRO A 223 13.33 -0.81 11.37
C PRO A 223 12.85 0.41 10.57
N VAL A 224 12.63 0.29 9.26
CA VAL A 224 12.07 1.38 8.44
C VAL A 224 10.66 1.72 8.92
N SER A 225 9.79 0.71 9.07
CA SER A 225 8.43 0.90 9.60
C SER A 225 8.46 1.57 10.97
N TYR A 226 9.36 1.14 11.87
CA TYR A 226 9.50 1.72 13.20
C TYR A 226 9.91 3.20 13.17
N ILE A 227 10.89 3.59 12.35
CA ILE A 227 11.34 4.99 12.22
C ILE A 227 10.18 5.88 11.73
N ILE A 228 9.45 5.43 10.71
CA ILE A 228 8.31 6.16 10.15
C ILE A 228 7.20 6.29 11.22
N HIS A 229 6.92 5.22 11.96
CA HIS A 229 5.94 5.23 13.05
C HIS A 229 6.32 6.26 14.13
N ARG A 230 7.60 6.35 14.52
CA ARG A 230 8.04 7.37 15.48
C ARG A 230 7.83 8.78 14.97
N LYS A 231 8.13 9.05 13.70
CA LYS A 231 7.88 10.38 13.08
C LYS A 231 6.38 10.71 13.05
N LEU A 232 5.52 9.73 12.74
CA LEU A 232 4.06 9.88 12.81
C LEU A 232 3.58 10.27 14.22
N GLN A 233 4.10 9.61 15.26
CA GLN A 233 3.73 9.94 16.64
C GLN A 233 4.21 11.34 17.05
N GLN A 234 5.38 11.78 16.60
CA GLN A 234 5.86 13.15 16.82
C GLN A 234 4.91 14.19 16.22
N LEU A 235 4.51 14.00 14.95
CA LEU A 235 3.56 14.90 14.27
C LEU A 235 2.19 14.92 14.96
N LYS A 236 1.75 13.77 15.50
CA LYS A 236 0.50 13.69 16.25
C LYS A 236 0.55 14.55 17.51
N THR A 237 1.62 14.43 18.29
CA THR A 237 1.82 15.21 19.52
C THR A 237 1.91 16.71 19.23
N GLU A 238 2.69 17.11 18.22
CA GLU A 238 2.80 18.52 17.81
C GLU A 238 1.41 19.09 17.45
N HIS A 239 0.62 18.36 16.66
CA HIS A 239 -0.74 18.81 16.29
C HIS A 239 -1.68 18.96 17.49
N PHE A 240 -1.56 18.10 18.50
CA PHE A 240 -2.34 18.22 19.74
C PHE A 240 -1.93 19.41 20.61
N GLU A 241 -0.64 19.76 20.64
CA GLU A 241 -0.16 20.93 21.39
C GLU A 241 -0.61 22.25 20.77
N PHE A 242 -0.69 22.34 19.43
CA PHE A 242 -1.21 23.53 18.74
C PHE A 242 -2.74 23.72 18.81
N GLN A 243 -3.49 22.69 19.24
CA GLN A 243 -4.95 22.75 19.37
C GLN A 243 -5.45 22.98 20.80
N LYS A 244 -4.55 23.06 21.78
CA LYS A 244 -4.86 23.48 23.16
C LYS A 244 -4.66 24.97 23.34
#